data_AF-A0A0M2KFB3-F1
#
_entry.id   AF-A0A0M2KFB3-F1
#
_cell.length_a   1.000
_cell.length_b   1.000
_cell.length_c   1.000
_cell.angle_alpha   90.00
_cell.angle_beta   90.00
_cell.angle_gamma   90.00
#
_symmetry.space_group_name_H-M   'P 1'
#
loop_
_entity.id
_entity.type
_entity.pdbx_description
1 polymer ?
#
loop_
_entity_poly.entity_id
_entity_poly.type
_entity_poly.pdbx_seq_one_letter_code
_entity_poly.pdbx_strand_id
1 'polypeptide(L)'
;MSTAINDVIAERQRQHSVKGYSTQHDDTYVGNELAAAAISYIEPMEAENYWPADWHDGCFKPKDYRRNLVKAAALLLAEIERLDRAQGGDDA
;
A
#
# COMPACT_ATOMS: atom_id res chain seq x y z
N MET A 1 -15.33 0.73 16.01
CA MET A 1 -14.58 -0.02 14.98
C MET A 1 -13.82 -1.15 15.64
N SER A 2 -13.55 -2.24 14.90
CA SER A 2 -12.75 -3.36 15.41
C SER A 2 -11.26 -2.99 15.47
N THR A 3 -10.48 -3.72 16.27
CA THR A 3 -9.01 -3.53 16.33
C THR A 3 -8.37 -3.65 14.96
N ALA A 4 -8.84 -4.59 14.12
CA ALA A 4 -8.30 -4.76 12.77
C ALA A 4 -8.48 -3.52 11.88
N ILE A 5 -9.66 -2.87 11.93
CA ILE A 5 -9.92 -1.65 11.17
C ILE A 5 -9.00 -0.52 11.65
N ASN A 6 -8.88 -0.35 12.97
CA ASN A 6 -8.01 0.68 13.55
C ASN A 6 -6.54 0.47 13.16
N ASP A 7 -6.06 -0.77 13.17
CA ASP A 7 -4.68 -1.12 12.80
C ASP A 7 -4.36 -0.76 11.34
N VAL A 8 -5.30 -1.00 10.43
CA VAL A 8 -5.16 -0.67 8.99
C VAL A 8 -5.13 0.85 8.78
N ILE A 9 -6.05 1.58 9.41
CA ILE A 9 -6.07 3.06 9.33
C ILE A 9 -4.77 3.64 9.90
N ALA A 10 -4.30 3.14 11.05
CA ALA A 10 -3.05 3.59 11.65
C ALA A 10 -1.84 3.30 10.76
N GLU A 11 -1.80 2.16 10.07
CA GLU A 11 -0.73 1.85 9.13
C GLU A 11 -0.76 2.75 7.89
N ARG A 12 -1.95 3.05 7.34
CA ARG A 12 -2.10 4.02 6.25
C ARG A 12 -1.61 5.41 6.65
N GLN A 13 -1.99 5.88 7.84
CA GLN A 13 -1.48 7.14 8.41
C GLN A 13 0.04 7.12 8.62
N ARG A 14 0.62 5.98 9.02
CA ARG A 14 2.07 5.82 9.17
C ARG A 14 2.80 5.90 7.82
N GLN A 15 2.22 5.38 6.74
CA GLN A 15 2.78 5.52 5.39
C GLN A 15 2.92 7.01 5.01
N HIS A 16 1.92 7.83 5.31
CA HIS A 16 1.95 9.27 5.07
C HIS A 16 2.95 9.98 6.00
N SER A 17 2.73 9.87 7.31
CA SER A 17 3.39 10.72 8.32
C SER A 17 4.84 10.34 8.65
N VAL A 18 5.18 9.05 8.53
CA VAL A 18 6.51 8.53 8.92
C VAL A 18 7.34 8.13 7.70
N LYS A 19 6.69 7.58 6.66
CA LYS A 19 7.39 7.11 5.47
C LYS A 19 7.41 8.13 4.33
N GLY A 20 6.58 9.17 4.40
CA GLY A 20 6.50 10.21 3.37
C GLY A 20 5.84 9.72 2.08
N TYR A 21 5.12 8.59 2.10
CA TYR A 21 4.41 8.05 0.94
C TYR A 21 3.13 8.85 0.73
N SER A 22 3.24 10.03 0.14
CA SER A 22 2.11 10.94 -0.05
C SER A 22 1.09 10.40 -1.05
N THR A 23 -0.16 10.86 -0.98
CA THR A 23 -1.19 10.52 -1.97
C THR A 23 -0.80 10.98 -3.38
N GLN A 24 -0.09 12.11 -3.51
CA GLN A 24 0.41 12.59 -4.80
C GLN A 24 1.49 11.67 -5.38
N HIS A 25 2.28 11.03 -4.52
CA HIS A 25 3.24 10.02 -4.95
C HIS A 25 2.53 8.74 -5.37
N ASP A 26 1.51 8.32 -4.61
CA ASP A 26 0.66 7.18 -4.98
C ASP A 26 0.01 7.39 -6.36
N ASP A 27 -0.38 8.62 -6.71
CA ASP A 27 -0.96 8.99 -8.01
C ASP A 27 0.00 8.79 -9.21
N THR A 28 1.30 8.64 -8.97
CA THR A 28 2.28 8.33 -10.02
C THR A 28 2.32 6.85 -10.41
N TYR A 29 1.72 5.98 -9.61
CA TYR A 29 1.66 4.54 -9.86
C TYR A 29 0.44 4.17 -10.72
N VAL A 30 0.70 3.68 -11.93
CA VAL A 30 -0.35 3.35 -12.92
C VAL A 30 -0.31 1.88 -13.37
N GLY A 31 0.71 1.13 -12.93
CA GLY A 31 0.95 -0.28 -13.24
C GLY A 31 0.49 -1.26 -12.17
N ASN A 32 -0.39 -0.84 -11.25
CA ASN A 32 -0.85 -1.61 -10.08
C ASN A 32 0.23 -1.83 -9.01
N GLU A 33 1.25 -0.97 -8.94
CA GLU A 33 2.41 -1.12 -8.04
C GLU A 33 1.99 -1.21 -6.57
N LEU A 34 1.00 -0.41 -6.14
CA LEU A 34 0.46 -0.47 -4.77
C LEU A 34 -0.19 -1.82 -4.46
N ALA A 35 -0.95 -2.38 -5.41
CA ALA A 35 -1.56 -3.69 -5.27
C ALA A 35 -0.51 -4.82 -5.31
N ALA A 36 0.50 -4.70 -6.17
CA ALA A 36 1.60 -5.67 -6.28
C ALA A 36 2.43 -5.70 -4.97
N ALA A 37 2.74 -4.54 -4.39
CA ALA A 37 3.37 -4.45 -3.07
C ALA A 37 2.49 -5.05 -1.96
N ALA A 38 1.16 -4.96 -2.06
CA ALA A 38 0.25 -5.62 -1.12
C ALA A 38 0.37 -7.15 -1.19
N ILE A 39 0.46 -7.72 -2.40
CA ILE A 39 0.69 -9.16 -2.60
C ILE A 39 2.00 -9.59 -1.93
N SER A 40 3.08 -8.82 -2.08
CA SER A 40 4.36 -9.12 -1.41
C SER A 40 4.25 -9.18 0.12
N TYR A 41 3.31 -8.46 0.73
CA TYR A 41 3.04 -8.61 2.17
C TYR A 41 2.12 -9.80 2.48
N ILE A 42 1.17 -10.16 1.61
CA ILE A 42 0.32 -11.35 1.78
C ILE A 42 1.16 -12.62 1.69
N GLU A 43 2.03 -12.72 0.68
CA GLU A 43 2.91 -13.85 0.40
C GLU A 43 4.39 -13.40 0.35
N PRO A 44 5.05 -13.18 1.50
CA PRO A 44 6.43 -12.68 1.53
C PRO A 44 7.46 -13.57 0.85
N MET A 45 7.18 -14.87 0.68
CA MET A 45 8.05 -15.80 -0.04
C MET A 45 8.07 -15.53 -1.55
N GLU A 46 7.00 -14.93 -2.08
CA GLU A 46 6.84 -14.59 -3.50
C GLU A 46 7.13 -13.11 -3.75
N ALA A 47 7.67 -12.38 -2.77
CA ALA A 47 7.88 -10.94 -2.88
C ALA A 47 8.76 -10.57 -4.08
N GLU A 48 9.75 -11.39 -4.46
CA GLU A 48 10.60 -11.16 -5.64
C GLU A 48 9.81 -11.12 -6.97
N ASN A 49 8.64 -11.75 -7.03
CA ASN A 49 7.79 -11.79 -8.22
C ASN A 49 6.82 -10.62 -8.32
N TYR A 50 6.52 -9.95 -7.19
CA TYR A 50 5.46 -8.94 -7.11
C TYR A 50 5.93 -7.57 -6.60
N TRP A 51 7.06 -7.52 -5.88
CA TRP A 51 7.56 -6.25 -5.36
C TRP A 51 7.89 -5.33 -6.55
N PRO A 52 7.39 -4.08 -6.58
CA PRO A 52 7.63 -3.20 -7.72
C PRO A 52 9.13 -3.01 -7.97
N ALA A 53 9.58 -3.27 -9.20
CA ALA A 53 11.00 -3.31 -9.54
C ALA A 53 11.74 -1.97 -9.26
N ASP A 54 11.02 -0.85 -9.40
CA ASP A 54 11.57 0.49 -9.17
C ASP A 54 11.52 0.93 -7.70
N TRP A 55 10.96 0.10 -6.81
CA TRP A 55 10.92 0.39 -5.38
C TRP A 55 12.14 -0.20 -4.69
N HIS A 56 12.79 0.58 -3.83
CA HIS A 56 13.95 0.12 -3.09
C HIS A 56 13.64 -1.09 -2.20
N ASP A 57 14.35 -2.21 -2.39
CA ASP A 57 14.20 -3.45 -1.61
C ASP A 57 14.30 -3.21 -0.09
N GLY A 58 15.10 -2.22 0.32
CA GLY A 58 15.23 -1.80 1.71
C GLY A 58 13.92 -1.34 2.36
N CYS A 59 12.90 -0.98 1.57
CA CYS A 59 11.58 -0.61 2.04
C CYS A 59 10.69 -1.82 2.34
N PHE A 60 10.93 -2.97 1.70
CA PHE A 60 10.25 -4.21 2.03
C PHE A 60 10.75 -4.74 3.37
N LYS A 61 9.82 -4.91 4.30
CA LYS A 61 10.08 -5.22 5.72
C LYS A 61 8.94 -6.09 6.27
N PRO A 62 8.85 -7.37 5.84
CA PRO A 62 7.85 -8.28 6.38
C PRO A 62 8.08 -8.50 7.89
N LYS A 63 7.00 -8.84 8.58
CA LYS A 63 6.91 -9.15 10.01
C LYS A 63 6.12 -10.46 10.15
N ASP A 64 5.31 -10.59 11.20
CA ASP A 64 4.36 -11.67 11.36
C ASP A 64 3.17 -11.56 10.38
N TYR A 65 2.46 -12.68 10.22
CA TYR A 65 1.35 -12.80 9.27
C TYR A 65 0.28 -11.72 9.46
N ARG A 66 -0.19 -11.50 10.69
CA ARG A 66 -1.21 -10.49 10.98
C ARG A 66 -0.71 -9.10 10.60
N ARG A 67 0.51 -8.74 11.00
CA ARG A 67 1.06 -7.41 10.70
C ARG A 67 1.27 -7.21 9.20
N ASN A 68 1.62 -8.25 8.46
CA ASN A 68 1.74 -8.16 7.02
C ASN A 68 0.37 -7.96 6.35
N LEU A 69 -0.69 -8.65 6.80
CA LEU A 69 -2.05 -8.40 6.31
C LEU A 69 -2.50 -6.95 6.55
N VAL A 70 -2.14 -6.36 7.69
CA VAL A 70 -2.42 -4.95 7.97
C VAL A 70 -1.70 -4.02 6.97
N LYS A 71 -0.44 -4.31 6.63
CA LYS A 71 0.32 -3.54 5.63
C LYS A 71 -0.25 -3.70 4.22
N ALA A 72 -0.61 -4.93 3.85
CA ALA A 72 -1.24 -5.23 2.58
C ALA A 72 -2.57 -4.48 2.44
N ALA A 73 -3.43 -4.53 3.45
CA ALA A 73 -4.70 -3.80 3.46
C ALA A 73 -4.50 -2.28 3.38
N ALA A 74 -3.49 -1.72 4.06
CA ALA A 74 -3.16 -0.30 3.96
C ALA A 74 -2.69 0.11 2.56
N LEU A 75 -1.94 -0.74 1.86
CA LEU A 75 -1.54 -0.53 0.46
C LEU A 75 -2.75 -0.64 -0.50
N LEU A 76 -3.67 -1.56 -0.25
CA LEU A 76 -4.90 -1.65 -1.03
C LEU A 76 -5.80 -0.42 -0.83
N LEU A 77 -5.88 0.12 0.39
CA LEU A 77 -6.56 1.41 0.61
C LEU A 77 -5.88 2.52 -0.19
N ALA A 78 -4.54 2.56 -0.23
CA ALA A 78 -3.81 3.54 -1.03
C ALA A 78 -4.18 3.46 -2.52
N GLU A 79 -4.27 2.25 -3.08
CA GLU A 79 -4.66 2.02 -4.48
C GLU A 79 -6.11 2.43 -4.75
N ILE A 80 -7.04 2.11 -3.85
CA ILE A 80 -8.45 2.52 -3.98
C ILE A 80 -8.56 4.05 -3.92
N GLU A 81 -7.89 4.70 -2.96
CA GLU A 81 -7.88 6.16 -2.86
C GLU A 81 -7.30 6.81 -4.13
N ARG A 82 -6.29 6.20 -4.75
CA ARG A 82 -5.71 6.63 -6.02
C ARG A 82 -6.71 6.51 -7.17
N LEU A 83 -7.39 5.38 -7.27
CA LEU A 83 -8.43 5.13 -8.28
C LEU A 83 -9.62 6.10 -8.13
N ASP A 84 -10.04 6.36 -6.89
CA ASP A 84 -11.13 7.30 -6.58
C ASP A 84 -10.76 8.72 -7.01
N ARG A 85 -9.51 9.16 -6.75
CA ARG A 85 -9.00 10.46 -7.21
C ARG A 85 -8.90 10.54 -8.74
N ALA A 86 -8.46 9.46 -9.39
CA ALA A 86 -8.35 9.42 -10.84
C ALA A 86 -9.73 9.53 -11.53
N GLN A 87 -10.76 8.89 -10.99
CA GLN A 87 -12.14 8.99 -11.49
C GLN A 87 -12.77 10.36 -11.24
N GLY A 88 -12.46 11.00 -10.11
CA GLY A 88 -12.95 12.35 -9.77
C GLY A 88 -12.34 13.50 -10.59
N GLY A 89 -11.44 13.21 -11.53
CA GLY A 89 -10.84 14.19 -12.46
C GLY A 89 -11.58 14.33 -13.80
N ASP A 90 -12.49 13.41 -14.14
CA ASP A 90 -13.23 13.42 -15.41
C ASP A 90 -14.62 14.10 -15.32
N ASP A 91 -15.06 14.47 -14.11
CA ASP A 91 -16.37 15.12 -13.84
C ASP A 91 -16.25 16.61 -13.42
N ALA A 92 -15.14 17.28 -13.75
CA ALA A 92 -14.89 18.71 -13.44
C ALA A 92 -14.69 19.59 -14.68
#